data_AF-A0AAN7ZV77-F1
#
_entry.id   AF-A0AAN7ZV77-F1
#
_cell.length_a   1.000
_cell.length_b   1.000
_cell.length_c   1.000
_cell.angle_alpha   90.00
_cell.angle_beta   90.00
_cell.angle_gamma   90.00
#
_symmetry.space_group_name_H-M   'P 1'
#
loop_
_entity.id
_entity.type
_entity.pdbx_description
1 polymer ?
#
loop_
_entity_poly.entity_id
_entity_poly.type
_entity_poly.pdbx_seq_one_letter_code
_entity_poly.pdbx_strand_id
1 'polypeptide(L)'
;MASPIDSDSTPSINSRVSYVNMQNSSTTKKKTTRREKVLKTALALLCTTLQRAFKRKTRLRLLDLPPELRNQIWRYVLHEQNAIPVSSAASQQPALLRTCHQITRETRGIFHNENTFRITVIDLKMTVPRQHWLETVVTEPYARDFYLIGNLNAGNLMQWCKMRHGGNRVCFRVGGLNDPCRQVVAGAMNIVDELAAVGTKWEVVERVLNQYRPAVCAGRRGLLMWTRSLG
;
A
#
# COMPACT_ATOMS: atom_id res chain seq x y z
N MET A 1 -4.63 -42.46 37.06
CA MET A 1 -4.20 -41.35 37.93
C MET A 1 -4.87 -40.09 37.37
N ALA A 2 -6.12 -39.85 37.75
CA ALA A 2 -6.55 -39.05 38.91
C ALA A 2 -6.55 -37.53 38.59
N SER A 3 -7.60 -37.13 37.87
CA SER A 3 -8.59 -36.07 38.14
C SER A 3 -8.17 -34.67 38.70
N PRO A 4 -9.09 -33.71 38.90
CA PRO A 4 -9.23 -32.50 38.07
C PRO A 4 -9.19 -31.22 38.93
N ILE A 5 -9.32 -30.03 38.32
CA ILE A 5 -9.65 -28.81 39.08
C ILE A 5 -10.84 -28.12 38.41
N ASP A 6 -11.90 -28.05 39.22
CA ASP A 6 -13.20 -27.42 39.01
C ASP A 6 -13.19 -25.89 39.20
N SER A 7 -14.32 -25.31 38.81
CA SER A 7 -15.00 -24.09 39.33
C SER A 7 -14.42 -22.73 38.91
N ASP A 8 -15.12 -21.90 38.13
CA ASP A 8 -16.47 -21.30 38.30
C ASP A 8 -16.51 -20.30 39.46
N SER A 9 -16.67 -19.00 39.15
CA SER A 9 -17.19 -17.95 40.04
C SER A 9 -17.13 -16.57 39.38
N THR A 10 -18.29 -16.07 38.98
CA THR A 10 -18.56 -14.66 38.69
C THR A 10 -18.63 -13.87 40.01
N PRO A 11 -18.07 -12.65 40.10
CA PRO A 11 -18.29 -11.82 41.28
C PRO A 11 -19.57 -10.98 41.12
N SER A 12 -20.58 -11.37 41.90
CA SER A 12 -21.68 -10.53 42.37
C SER A 12 -21.12 -9.43 43.28
N ILE A 13 -21.22 -8.18 42.86
CA ILE A 13 -20.88 -7.01 43.70
C ILE A 13 -22.20 -6.38 44.18
N ASN A 14 -22.71 -6.93 45.27
CA ASN A 14 -23.64 -6.23 46.17
C ASN A 14 -22.80 -5.65 47.32
N SER A 15 -22.31 -4.42 47.17
CA SER A 15 -21.73 -3.68 48.29
C SER A 15 -22.76 -2.69 48.84
N ARG A 16 -23.21 -3.06 50.04
CA ARG A 16 -24.07 -2.35 50.95
C ARG A 16 -23.31 -1.13 51.47
N VAL A 17 -23.70 0.08 51.06
CA VAL A 17 -23.29 1.32 51.71
C VAL A 17 -24.53 1.98 52.27
N SER A 18 -24.76 1.73 53.55
CA SER A 18 -25.70 2.45 54.41
C SER A 18 -25.12 3.82 54.75
N TYR A 19 -25.78 4.90 54.31
CA TYR A 19 -25.64 6.22 54.92
C TYR A 19 -27.02 6.85 55.13
N VAL A 20 -27.35 6.97 56.42
CA VAL A 20 -28.03 8.10 57.08
C VAL A 20 -29.30 8.63 56.44
N ASN A 21 -30.40 8.20 57.04
CA ASN A 21 -31.72 8.81 56.96
C ASN A 21 -31.67 10.17 57.71
N MET A 22 -31.81 11.28 56.99
CA MET A 22 -32.08 12.59 57.61
C MET A 22 -33.28 13.22 56.91
N GLN A 23 -34.43 13.07 57.56
CA GLN A 23 -35.63 13.82 57.23
C GLN A 23 -35.39 15.29 57.54
N ASN A 24 -35.65 16.17 56.56
CA ASN A 24 -36.47 17.39 56.66
C ASN A 24 -36.00 18.48 55.70
N SER A 25 -36.80 18.75 54.68
CA SER A 25 -37.02 20.11 54.17
C SER A 25 -38.17 20.09 53.15
N SER A 26 -39.37 20.42 53.66
CA SER A 26 -40.36 21.27 53.00
C SER A 26 -40.55 21.07 51.48
N THR A 27 -41.49 20.20 51.12
CA THR A 27 -42.06 20.15 49.77
C THR A 27 -42.96 21.35 49.53
N THR A 28 -42.39 22.49 49.15
CA THR A 28 -43.18 23.53 48.47
C THR A 28 -43.60 22.98 47.11
N LYS A 29 -44.85 22.54 47.00
CA LYS A 29 -45.52 22.19 45.74
C LYS A 29 -45.51 23.42 44.83
N LYS A 30 -44.44 23.63 44.05
CA LYS A 30 -44.43 24.65 42.99
C LYS A 30 -45.51 24.26 41.97
N LYS A 31 -46.60 25.02 41.94
CA LYS A 31 -47.63 24.95 40.89
C LYS A 31 -46.93 25.19 39.55
N THR A 32 -46.66 24.11 38.82
CA THR A 32 -46.08 24.15 37.48
C THR A 32 -47.05 24.87 36.56
N THR A 33 -46.70 26.09 36.18
CA THR A 33 -47.47 26.92 35.26
C THR A 33 -47.71 26.19 33.94
N ARG A 34 -48.87 26.41 33.31
CA ARG A 34 -49.27 25.78 32.04
C ARG A 34 -48.16 25.84 30.97
N ARG A 35 -47.40 26.94 30.93
CA ARG A 35 -46.23 27.13 30.05
C ARG A 35 -45.07 26.15 30.31
N GLU A 36 -44.79 25.85 31.57
CA GLU A 36 -43.70 24.95 31.97
C GLU A 36 -44.03 23.49 31.64
N LYS A 37 -45.32 23.12 31.75
CA LYS A 37 -45.81 21.83 31.26
C LYS A 37 -45.68 21.72 29.75
N VAL A 38 -46.09 22.75 29.00
CA VAL A 38 -45.97 22.79 27.53
C VAL A 38 -44.51 22.68 27.07
N LEU A 39 -43.58 23.39 27.72
CA LEU A 39 -42.15 23.33 27.43
C LEU A 39 -41.56 21.94 27.70
N LYS A 40 -41.92 21.29 28.80
CA LYS A 40 -41.49 19.92 29.09
C LYS A 40 -42.02 18.92 28.08
N THR A 41 -43.28 19.07 27.65
CA THR A 41 -43.87 18.20 26.61
C THR A 41 -43.21 18.44 25.25
N ALA A 42 -42.92 19.69 24.89
CA ALA A 42 -42.22 20.04 23.65
C ALA A 42 -40.78 19.51 23.62
N LEU A 43 -40.05 19.62 24.73
CA LEU A 43 -38.70 19.04 24.88
C LEU A 43 -38.74 17.51 24.81
N ALA A 44 -39.72 16.87 25.45
CA ALA A 44 -39.89 15.42 25.36
C ALA A 44 -40.24 14.96 23.94
N LEU A 45 -41.07 15.73 23.22
CA LEU A 45 -41.36 15.50 21.81
C LEU A 45 -40.11 15.67 20.94
N LEU A 46 -39.35 16.75 21.10
CA LEU A 46 -38.09 16.95 20.38
C LEU A 46 -37.09 15.82 20.66
N CYS A 47 -36.91 15.45 21.92
CA CYS A 47 -35.99 14.40 22.32
C CYS A 47 -36.41 13.03 21.75
N THR A 48 -37.70 12.70 21.76
CA THR A 48 -38.21 11.46 21.15
C THR A 48 -38.18 11.48 19.63
N THR A 49 -38.36 12.63 18.99
CA THR A 49 -38.26 12.77 17.53
C THR A 49 -36.81 12.63 17.06
N LEU A 50 -35.87 13.24 17.78
CA LEU A 50 -34.44 13.06 17.56
C LEU A 50 -34.04 11.60 17.80
N GLN A 51 -34.42 11.01 18.94
CA GLN A 51 -34.15 9.61 19.23
C GLN A 51 -34.76 8.66 18.18
N ARG A 52 -35.94 8.95 17.63
CA ARG A 52 -36.54 8.18 16.51
C ARG A 52 -35.80 8.39 15.18
N ALA A 53 -35.33 9.60 14.90
CA ALA A 53 -34.48 9.87 13.74
C ALA A 53 -33.16 9.09 13.83
N PHE A 54 -32.57 9.03 15.02
CA PHE A 54 -31.34 8.27 15.30
C PHE A 54 -31.57 6.75 15.45
N LYS A 55 -32.78 6.28 15.81
CA LYS A 55 -33.11 4.84 15.94
C LYS A 55 -33.40 4.14 14.61
N ARG A 56 -33.48 4.85 13.49
CA ARG A 56 -33.46 4.19 12.19
C ARG A 56 -32.08 3.54 12.07
N LYS A 57 -32.05 2.20 12.13
CA LYS A 57 -30.90 1.36 11.79
C LYS A 57 -30.57 1.62 10.32
N THR A 58 -29.95 2.77 10.07
CA THR A 58 -29.45 3.16 8.77
C THR A 58 -28.42 2.10 8.42
N ARG A 59 -28.73 1.31 7.39
CA ARG A 59 -27.73 0.41 6.83
C ARG A 59 -26.65 1.33 6.27
N LEU A 60 -25.58 1.51 7.04
CA LEU A 60 -24.42 2.26 6.59
C LEU A 60 -23.85 1.52 5.39
N ARG A 61 -23.99 2.10 4.20
CA ARG A 61 -23.35 1.57 3.00
C ARG A 61 -21.97 2.21 2.91
N LEU A 62 -20.98 1.42 2.52
CA LEU A 62 -19.60 1.88 2.40
C LEU A 62 -19.46 3.10 1.47
N LEU A 63 -20.24 3.15 0.40
CA LEU A 63 -20.23 4.24 -0.57
C LEU A 63 -21.00 5.50 -0.12
N ASP A 64 -21.82 5.39 0.94
CA ASP A 64 -22.53 6.54 1.52
C ASP A 64 -21.64 7.32 2.49
N LEU A 65 -20.46 6.78 2.84
CA LEU A 65 -19.47 7.47 3.67
C LEU A 65 -18.84 8.64 2.90
N PRO A 66 -18.46 9.74 3.55
CA PRO A 66 -17.61 10.77 2.96
C PRO A 66 -16.32 10.20 2.34
N PRO A 67 -15.84 10.77 1.22
CA PRO A 67 -14.65 10.28 0.52
C PRO A 67 -13.40 10.25 1.40
N GLU A 68 -13.29 11.14 2.39
CA GLU A 68 -12.17 11.18 3.34
C GLU A 68 -12.13 9.91 4.20
N LEU A 69 -13.29 9.49 4.72
CA LEU A 69 -13.41 8.26 5.51
C LEU A 69 -13.20 7.02 4.66
N ARG A 70 -13.70 7.02 3.41
CA ARG A 70 -13.42 5.92 2.47
C ARG A 70 -11.93 5.79 2.18
N ASN A 71 -11.25 6.90 1.92
CA ASN A 71 -9.80 6.90 1.70
C ASN A 71 -9.02 6.37 2.91
N GLN A 72 -9.42 6.71 4.14
CA GLN A 72 -8.83 6.12 5.33
C GLN A 72 -9.02 4.59 5.36
N ILE A 73 -10.23 4.10 5.09
CA ILE A 73 -10.52 2.66 5.01
C ILE A 73 -9.66 2.00 3.91
N TRP A 74 -9.55 2.63 2.74
CA TRP A 74 -8.73 2.13 1.63
C TRP A 74 -7.26 2.01 1.99
N ARG A 75 -6.70 2.98 2.72
CA ARG A 75 -5.32 2.91 3.22
C ARG A 75 -5.11 1.72 4.15
N TYR A 76 -6.02 1.49 5.09
CA TYR A 76 -5.93 0.33 5.99
C TYR A 76 -6.00 -1.02 5.26
N VAL A 77 -6.67 -1.09 4.10
CA VAL A 77 -6.86 -2.34 3.36
C VAL A 77 -5.77 -2.56 2.30
N LEU A 78 -5.25 -1.49 1.69
CA LEU A 78 -4.34 -1.58 0.55
C LEU A 78 -2.88 -1.30 0.88
N HIS A 79 -2.59 -0.64 2.00
CA HIS A 79 -1.23 -0.37 2.40
C HIS A 79 -0.62 -1.62 3.03
N GLU A 80 0.40 -2.15 2.37
CA GLU A 80 1.24 -3.23 2.85
C GLU A 80 2.53 -2.63 3.40
N GLN A 81 2.88 -3.00 4.63
CA GLN A 81 4.12 -2.55 5.28
C GLN A 81 5.36 -3.07 4.55
N ASN A 82 5.24 -4.24 3.92
CA ASN A 82 6.32 -4.92 3.21
C ASN A 82 6.22 -4.69 1.70
N ALA A 83 7.37 -4.71 1.03
CA ALA A 83 7.41 -4.57 -0.42
C ALA A 83 6.68 -5.73 -1.11
N ILE A 84 5.70 -5.38 -1.95
CA ILE A 84 4.85 -6.35 -2.64
C ILE A 84 5.67 -7.01 -3.76
N PRO A 85 5.86 -8.34 -3.75
CA PRO A 85 6.63 -9.02 -4.77
C PRO A 85 5.86 -9.06 -6.08
N VAL A 86 6.50 -8.54 -7.13
CA VAL A 86 5.99 -8.58 -8.49
C VAL A 86 6.68 -9.72 -9.22
N SER A 87 5.95 -10.81 -9.44
CA SER A 87 6.36 -11.95 -10.26
C SER A 87 5.31 -12.18 -11.34
N SER A 88 5.68 -12.82 -12.46
CA SER A 88 4.74 -13.24 -13.51
C SER A 88 3.59 -14.12 -12.99
N ALA A 89 3.81 -14.85 -11.89
CA ALA A 89 2.81 -15.73 -11.28
C ALA A 89 1.98 -15.05 -10.17
N ALA A 90 2.53 -14.06 -9.47
CA ALA A 90 1.92 -13.43 -8.28
C ALA A 90 1.26 -12.08 -8.59
N SER A 91 0.90 -11.87 -9.86
CA SER A 91 0.80 -10.55 -10.45
C SER A 91 -0.61 -9.93 -10.37
N GLN A 92 -1.55 -10.60 -9.69
CA GLN A 92 -2.94 -10.13 -9.68
C GLN A 92 -3.09 -8.86 -8.84
N GLN A 93 -3.75 -7.85 -9.41
CA GLN A 93 -4.19 -6.70 -8.63
C GLN A 93 -5.06 -7.17 -7.46
N PRO A 94 -4.98 -6.49 -6.30
CA PRO A 94 -5.91 -6.73 -5.21
C PRO A 94 -7.36 -6.72 -5.71
N ALA A 95 -8.18 -7.64 -5.21
CA ALA A 95 -9.58 -7.78 -5.64
C ALA A 95 -10.35 -6.46 -5.56
N LEU A 96 -9.99 -5.59 -4.61
CA LEU A 96 -10.59 -4.27 -4.42
C LEU A 96 -10.47 -3.37 -5.67
N LEU A 97 -9.33 -3.40 -6.37
CA LEU A 97 -9.15 -2.65 -7.63
C LEU A 97 -9.98 -3.21 -8.78
N ARG A 98 -10.58 -4.39 -8.63
CA ARG A 98 -11.37 -5.08 -9.67
C ARG A 98 -12.87 -5.06 -9.41
N THR A 99 -13.34 -4.30 -8.41
CA THR A 99 -14.75 -4.30 -7.98
C THR A 99 -15.65 -3.42 -8.86
N CYS A 100 -15.73 -2.12 -8.61
CA CYS A 100 -16.55 -1.17 -9.37
C CYS A 100 -15.73 0.08 -9.72
N HIS A 101 -16.16 0.81 -10.77
CA HIS A 101 -15.42 1.98 -11.27
C HIS A 101 -15.12 3.04 -10.21
N GLN A 102 -16.03 3.26 -9.25
CA GLN A 102 -15.82 4.22 -8.17
C GLN A 102 -14.68 3.79 -7.25
N ILE A 103 -14.75 2.57 -6.71
CA ILE A 103 -13.71 2.02 -5.82
C ILE A 103 -12.38 1.96 -6.56
N THR A 104 -12.35 1.47 -7.80
CA THR A 104 -11.13 1.39 -8.61
C THR A 104 -10.53 2.75 -8.91
N ARG A 105 -11.31 3.84 -8.95
CA ARG A 105 -10.77 5.19 -9.14
C ARG A 105 -10.16 5.73 -7.84
N GLU A 106 -10.81 5.52 -6.70
CA GLU A 106 -10.35 5.99 -5.39
C GLU A 106 -9.09 5.23 -4.92
N THR A 107 -9.08 3.91 -5.09
CA THR A 107 -8.07 3.02 -4.52
C THR A 107 -6.78 2.93 -5.32
N ARG A 108 -6.83 3.18 -6.64
CA ARG A 108 -5.69 2.97 -7.54
C ARG A 108 -4.50 3.86 -7.22
N GLY A 109 -4.75 5.14 -6.94
CA GLY A 109 -3.70 6.07 -6.53
C GLY A 109 -3.07 5.66 -5.21
N ILE A 110 -3.89 5.29 -4.22
CA ILE A 110 -3.42 4.82 -2.91
C ILE A 110 -2.54 3.58 -3.08
N PHE A 111 -3.02 2.57 -3.80
CA PHE A 111 -2.29 1.33 -3.98
C PHE A 111 -0.94 1.53 -4.69
N HIS A 112 -0.87 2.37 -5.72
CA HIS A 112 0.39 2.57 -6.46
C HIS A 112 1.37 3.53 -5.78
N ASN A 113 0.89 4.51 -5.01
CA ASN A 113 1.74 5.56 -4.44
C ASN A 113 2.15 5.28 -3.00
N GLU A 114 1.33 4.58 -2.23
CA GLU A 114 1.59 4.31 -0.81
C GLU A 114 2.24 2.95 -0.56
N ASN A 115 2.33 2.08 -1.58
CA ASN A 115 3.02 0.79 -1.49
C ASN A 115 4.40 0.82 -2.16
N THR A 116 5.29 -0.01 -1.64
CA THR A 116 6.55 -0.32 -2.29
C THR A 116 6.42 -1.62 -3.08
N PHE A 117 6.96 -1.64 -4.30
CA PHE A 117 6.94 -2.82 -5.15
C PHE A 117 8.34 -3.37 -5.30
N ARG A 118 8.47 -4.68 -5.10
CA ARG A 118 9.71 -5.43 -5.29
C ARG A 118 9.65 -6.15 -6.63
N ILE A 119 10.46 -5.72 -7.59
CA ILE A 119 10.52 -6.37 -8.90
C ILE A 119 11.80 -7.19 -8.99
N THR A 120 11.64 -8.51 -9.16
CA THR A 120 12.77 -9.42 -9.34
C THR A 120 13.06 -9.59 -10.82
N VAL A 121 14.28 -9.24 -11.22
CA VAL A 121 14.78 -9.37 -12.59
C VAL A 121 15.83 -10.48 -12.60
N ILE A 122 15.56 -11.55 -13.32
CA ILE A 122 16.45 -12.72 -13.38
C ILE A 122 17.22 -12.66 -14.70
N ASP A 123 18.55 -12.72 -14.64
CA ASP A 123 19.44 -12.67 -15.81
C ASP A 123 19.21 -11.46 -16.74
N LEU A 124 18.78 -10.31 -16.19
CA LEU A 124 18.31 -9.14 -16.96
C LEU A 124 17.12 -9.42 -17.89
N LYS A 125 16.40 -10.53 -17.69
CA LYS A 125 15.14 -10.80 -18.36
C LYS A 125 14.02 -10.21 -17.51
N MET A 126 13.22 -9.32 -18.12
CA MET A 126 12.06 -8.77 -17.44
C MET A 126 11.01 -9.86 -17.30
N THR A 127 10.65 -10.17 -16.07
CA THR A 127 9.63 -11.17 -15.72
C THR A 127 8.21 -10.59 -15.78
N VAL A 128 8.08 -9.26 -15.84
CA VAL A 128 6.78 -8.58 -15.88
C VAL A 128 6.19 -8.63 -17.31
N PRO A 129 4.99 -9.20 -17.51
CA PRO A 129 4.34 -9.23 -18.82
C PRO A 129 4.02 -7.83 -19.36
N ARG A 130 4.01 -7.66 -20.69
CA ARG A 130 3.66 -6.38 -21.33
C ARG A 130 2.21 -5.92 -21.13
N GLN A 131 1.29 -6.83 -20.81
CA GLN A 131 -0.11 -6.48 -20.57
C GLN A 131 -0.41 -6.21 -19.08
N HIS A 132 0.64 -6.04 -18.29
CA HIS A 132 0.50 -5.93 -16.86
C HIS A 132 0.17 -4.51 -16.46
N TRP A 133 -0.74 -4.33 -15.51
CA TRP A 133 -1.00 -3.02 -14.89
C TRP A 133 0.26 -2.36 -14.34
N LEU A 134 1.31 -3.16 -14.09
CA LEU A 134 2.63 -2.68 -13.72
C LEU A 134 3.35 -1.88 -14.80
N GLU A 135 3.04 -1.96 -16.09
CA GLU A 135 3.65 -1.05 -17.07
C GLU A 135 3.33 0.42 -16.75
N THR A 136 2.08 0.69 -16.37
CA THR A 136 1.63 2.00 -15.87
C THR A 136 2.36 2.43 -14.61
N VAL A 137 2.80 1.46 -13.81
CA VAL A 137 3.42 1.71 -12.52
C VAL A 137 4.93 1.91 -12.79
N VAL A 138 5.58 1.07 -13.61
CA VAL A 138 7.03 1.07 -13.92
C VAL A 138 7.49 2.37 -14.59
N THR A 139 6.58 3.13 -15.19
CA THR A 139 6.83 4.41 -15.84
C THR A 139 6.79 5.61 -14.88
N GLU A 140 6.23 5.45 -13.68
CA GLU A 140 6.10 6.52 -12.68
C GLU A 140 7.27 6.48 -11.65
N PRO A 141 7.72 7.64 -11.15
CA PRO A 141 8.95 7.78 -10.36
C PRO A 141 8.92 7.20 -8.93
N TYR A 142 7.84 6.51 -8.54
CA TYR A 142 7.68 6.03 -7.17
C TYR A 142 8.59 4.83 -6.87
N ALA A 143 9.23 4.89 -5.70
CA ALA A 143 10.33 4.05 -5.24
C ALA A 143 10.05 2.55 -5.44
N ARG A 144 10.87 1.93 -6.29
CA ARG A 144 10.89 0.48 -6.50
C ARG A 144 12.26 -0.06 -6.22
N ASP A 145 12.29 -1.10 -5.40
CA ASP A 145 13.47 -1.90 -5.24
C ASP A 145 13.49 -3.00 -6.28
N PHE A 146 14.41 -2.86 -7.23
CA PHE A 146 14.71 -3.92 -8.18
C PHE A 146 15.74 -4.85 -7.56
N TYR A 147 15.46 -6.15 -7.63
CA TYR A 147 16.41 -7.18 -7.21
C TYR A 147 16.89 -7.89 -8.47
N LEU A 148 18.13 -7.61 -8.85
CA LEU A 148 18.82 -8.34 -9.90
C LEU A 148 19.28 -9.67 -9.32
N ILE A 149 18.79 -10.77 -9.87
CA ILE A 149 19.18 -12.13 -9.50
C ILE A 149 19.76 -12.83 -10.73
N GLY A 150 20.75 -13.69 -10.52
CA GLY A 150 21.39 -14.41 -11.62
C GLY A 150 22.46 -13.60 -12.34
N ASN A 151 22.80 -14.04 -13.54
CA ASN A 151 23.95 -13.56 -14.29
C ASN A 151 23.60 -12.33 -15.14
N LEU A 152 24.49 -11.33 -15.15
CA LEU A 152 24.43 -10.22 -16.11
C LEU A 152 24.56 -10.73 -17.55
N ASN A 153 23.43 -10.97 -18.21
CA ASN A 153 23.41 -11.34 -19.61
C ASN A 153 23.55 -10.08 -20.48
N ALA A 154 24.71 -9.93 -21.12
CA ALA A 154 25.01 -8.78 -21.97
C ALA A 154 24.04 -8.62 -23.16
N GLY A 155 23.48 -9.71 -23.68
CA GLY A 155 22.47 -9.66 -24.74
C GLY A 155 21.16 -9.06 -24.25
N ASN A 156 20.69 -9.48 -23.08
CA ASN A 156 19.48 -8.92 -22.46
C ASN A 156 19.68 -7.45 -22.08
N LEU A 157 20.86 -7.09 -21.55
CA LEU A 157 21.20 -5.69 -21.29
C LEU A 157 21.14 -4.84 -22.56
N MET A 158 21.70 -5.33 -23.66
CA MET A 158 21.67 -4.62 -24.95
C MET A 158 20.24 -4.41 -25.45
N GLN A 159 19.39 -5.44 -25.32
CA GLN A 159 17.98 -5.33 -25.67
C GLN A 159 17.26 -4.26 -24.83
N TRP A 160 17.59 -4.16 -23.54
CA TRP A 160 17.05 -3.12 -22.67
C TRP A 160 17.52 -1.73 -23.08
N CYS A 161 18.81 -1.55 -23.33
CA CYS A 161 19.36 -0.30 -23.83
C CYS A 161 18.68 0.14 -25.14
N LYS A 162 18.41 -0.82 -26.04
CA LYS A 162 17.71 -0.56 -27.31
C LYS A 162 16.28 -0.08 -27.10
N MET A 163 15.55 -0.71 -26.17
CA MET A 163 14.20 -0.29 -25.82
C MET A 163 14.21 1.13 -25.24
N ARG A 164 15.16 1.44 -24.35
CA ARG A 164 15.29 2.76 -23.72
C ARG A 164 15.61 3.86 -24.73
N HIS A 165 16.55 3.61 -25.64
CA HIS A 165 16.89 4.52 -26.75
C HIS A 165 15.69 4.79 -27.66
N GLY A 166 14.87 3.78 -27.94
CA GLY A 166 13.63 3.90 -28.71
C GLY A 166 12.48 4.62 -27.99
N GLY A 167 12.73 5.25 -26.84
CA GLY A 167 11.74 6.00 -26.07
C GLY A 167 10.84 5.14 -25.18
N ASN A 168 11.10 3.84 -25.07
CA ASN A 168 10.34 2.99 -24.16
C ASN A 168 10.82 3.23 -22.72
N ARG A 169 9.96 3.87 -21.91
CA ARG A 169 10.24 4.30 -20.53
C ARG A 169 10.15 3.17 -19.52
N VAL A 170 10.64 1.98 -19.85
CA VAL A 170 10.92 0.98 -18.81
C VAL A 170 12.17 1.45 -18.07
N CYS A 171 11.99 2.47 -17.23
CA CYS A 171 13.07 3.17 -16.55
C CYS A 171 13.26 2.56 -15.16
N PHE A 172 14.35 1.83 -15.04
CA PHE A 172 14.89 1.44 -13.74
C PHE A 172 15.66 2.64 -13.20
N ARG A 173 15.16 3.26 -12.13
CA ARG A 173 16.07 3.97 -11.23
C ARG A 173 16.71 2.90 -10.37
N VAL A 174 17.96 2.57 -10.68
CA VAL A 174 18.74 1.62 -9.88
C VAL A 174 19.09 2.31 -8.56
N GLY A 175 18.18 2.22 -7.58
CA GLY A 175 18.42 2.66 -6.22
C GLY A 175 19.37 1.71 -5.49
N GLY A 176 20.29 2.28 -4.70
CA GLY A 176 21.25 1.54 -3.89
C GLY A 176 22.54 1.20 -4.63
N LEU A 177 23.60 1.95 -4.35
CA LEU A 177 24.90 1.91 -5.02
C LEU A 177 25.84 0.78 -4.53
N ASN A 178 25.39 -0.13 -3.67
CA ASN A 178 26.31 -1.09 -3.02
C ASN A 178 26.45 -2.43 -3.77
N ASP A 179 25.73 -2.63 -4.87
CA ASP A 179 25.83 -3.84 -5.70
C ASP A 179 26.59 -3.54 -7.01
N PRO A 180 27.77 -4.14 -7.24
CA PRO A 180 28.55 -3.93 -8.47
C PRO A 180 27.75 -4.23 -9.75
N CYS A 181 26.84 -5.21 -9.71
CA CYS A 181 26.03 -5.55 -10.87
C CYS A 181 25.02 -4.44 -11.21
N ARG A 182 24.46 -3.81 -10.19
CA ARG A 182 23.58 -2.63 -10.32
C ARG A 182 24.32 -1.43 -10.91
N GLN A 183 25.54 -1.16 -10.47
CA GLN A 183 26.35 -0.06 -10.99
C GLN A 183 26.64 -0.21 -12.48
N VAL A 184 26.97 -1.43 -12.92
CA VAL A 184 27.22 -1.74 -14.34
C VAL A 184 25.96 -1.50 -15.19
N VAL A 185 24.80 -1.96 -14.73
CA VAL A 185 23.52 -1.73 -15.44
C VAL A 185 23.18 -0.25 -15.46
N ALA A 186 23.31 0.46 -14.33
CA ALA A 186 23.06 1.89 -14.24
C ALA A 186 23.98 2.70 -15.16
N GLY A 187 25.27 2.36 -15.18
CA GLY A 187 26.25 2.99 -16.08
C GLY A 187 25.89 2.81 -17.55
N ALA A 188 25.53 1.59 -17.97
CA ALA A 188 25.09 1.33 -19.34
C ALA A 188 23.84 2.16 -19.71
N MET A 189 22.89 2.30 -18.78
CA MET A 189 21.67 3.09 -19.01
C MET A 189 21.95 4.59 -19.09
N ASN A 190 22.83 5.12 -18.24
CA ASN A 190 23.23 6.53 -18.27
C ASN A 190 23.90 6.88 -19.61
N ILE A 191 24.79 6.00 -20.10
CA ILE A 191 25.41 6.18 -21.44
C ILE A 191 24.34 6.28 -22.52
N VAL A 192 23.31 5.42 -22.47
CA VAL A 192 22.21 5.46 -23.44
C VAL A 192 21.43 6.77 -23.34
N ASP A 193 21.11 7.21 -22.13
CA ASP A 193 20.35 8.45 -21.90
C ASP A 193 21.10 9.69 -22.40
N GLU A 194 22.40 9.78 -22.09
CA GLU A 194 23.26 10.89 -22.54
C GLU A 194 23.36 10.92 -24.07
N LEU A 195 23.59 9.77 -24.71
CA LEU A 195 23.70 9.70 -26.16
C LEU A 195 22.36 9.92 -26.87
N ALA A 196 21.26 9.45 -26.28
CA ALA A 196 19.90 9.68 -26.78
C ALA A 196 19.50 11.15 -26.67
N ALA A 197 19.90 11.85 -25.60
CA ALA A 197 19.65 13.28 -25.41
C ALA A 197 20.31 14.14 -26.50
N VAL A 198 21.46 13.69 -27.02
CA VAL A 198 22.18 14.33 -28.15
C VAL A 198 21.56 13.97 -29.51
N GLY A 199 20.57 13.07 -29.56
CA GLY A 199 19.92 12.62 -30.80
C GLY A 199 20.77 11.59 -31.59
N THR A 200 21.68 10.90 -30.91
CA THR A 200 22.56 9.91 -31.53
C THR A 200 21.75 8.71 -32.02
N LYS A 201 22.03 8.20 -33.23
CA LYS A 201 21.40 6.98 -33.75
C LYS A 201 21.86 5.72 -32.99
N TRP A 202 21.01 4.70 -32.95
CA TRP A 202 21.26 3.46 -32.20
C TRP A 202 22.57 2.77 -32.59
N GLU A 203 22.98 2.81 -33.86
CA GLU A 203 24.18 2.11 -34.35
C GLU A 203 25.47 2.60 -33.67
N VAL A 204 25.51 3.89 -33.30
CA VAL A 204 26.65 4.48 -32.59
C VAL A 204 26.59 4.11 -31.11
N VAL A 205 25.40 4.15 -30.50
CA VAL A 205 25.17 3.74 -29.11
C VAL A 205 25.56 2.27 -28.91
N GLU A 206 25.15 1.39 -29.82
CA GLU A 206 25.48 -0.03 -29.79
C GLU A 206 26.99 -0.27 -29.87
N ARG A 207 27.72 0.52 -30.67
CA ARG A 207 29.19 0.44 -30.76
C ARG A 207 29.84 0.78 -29.41
N VAL A 208 29.39 1.85 -28.75
CA VAL A 208 29.89 2.27 -27.44
C VAL A 208 29.57 1.20 -26.38
N LEU A 209 28.33 0.69 -26.37
CA LEU A 209 27.93 -0.37 -25.43
C LEU A 209 28.67 -1.69 -25.69
N ASN A 210 29.04 -2.00 -26.93
CA ASN A 210 29.86 -3.17 -27.23
C ASN A 210 31.27 -3.06 -26.64
N GLN A 211 31.85 -1.85 -26.57
CA GLN A 211 33.11 -1.60 -25.85
C GLN A 211 32.93 -1.71 -24.33
N TYR A 212 31.72 -1.49 -23.82
CA TYR A 212 31.37 -1.65 -22.40
C TYR A 212 31.14 -3.12 -21.98
N ARG A 213 30.95 -4.06 -22.93
CA ARG A 213 30.70 -5.49 -22.65
C ARG A 213 31.71 -6.16 -21.70
N PRO A 214 33.03 -5.90 -21.78
CA PRO A 214 33.98 -6.51 -20.86
C PRO A 214 33.69 -6.18 -19.39
N ALA A 215 33.20 -4.97 -19.09
CA ALA A 215 32.79 -4.58 -17.74
C ALA A 215 31.55 -5.37 -17.26
N VAL A 216 30.60 -5.61 -18.17
CA VAL A 216 29.41 -6.45 -17.92
C VAL A 216 29.82 -7.91 -17.65
N CYS A 217 30.76 -8.43 -18.43
CA CYS A 217 31.32 -9.76 -18.26
C CYS A 217 32.20 -9.89 -17.01
N ALA A 218 32.85 -8.81 -16.55
CA ALA A 218 33.69 -8.80 -15.36
C ALA A 218 32.84 -8.86 -14.07
N GLY A 219 31.69 -8.18 -14.05
CA GLY A 219 30.70 -8.30 -12.95
C GLY A 219 30.23 -9.73 -12.69
N ARG A 220 30.30 -10.60 -13.71
CA ARG A 220 30.01 -12.05 -13.64
C ARG A 220 30.87 -12.81 -12.62
N ARG A 221 32.09 -12.34 -12.32
CA ARG A 221 33.00 -12.98 -11.36
C ARG A 221 32.75 -12.55 -9.91
N GLY A 222 32.22 -11.36 -9.68
CA GLY A 222 31.88 -10.87 -8.34
C GLY A 222 30.66 -11.57 -7.74
N LEU A 223 29.67 -11.90 -8.58
CA LEU A 223 28.40 -12.50 -8.14
C LEU A 223 28.57 -13.94 -7.59
N LEU A 224 29.50 -14.71 -8.15
CA LEU A 224 29.85 -16.06 -7.68
C LEU A 224 30.54 -16.07 -6.31
N MET A 225 31.16 -14.95 -5.90
CA MET A 225 31.75 -14.83 -4.57
C MET A 225 30.73 -14.40 -3.52
N TRP A 226 29.72 -13.60 -3.88
CA TRP A 226 28.74 -13.09 -2.93
C TRP A 226 27.70 -14.14 -2.51
N THR A 227 27.27 -15.02 -3.43
CA THR A 227 26.31 -16.09 -3.11
C THR A 227 26.88 -17.20 -2.22
N ARG A 228 28.21 -17.30 -2.07
CA ARG A 228 28.87 -18.23 -1.13
C ARG A 228 29.00 -17.69 0.29
N SER A 229 28.80 -16.39 0.52
CA SER A 229 28.99 -15.77 1.84
C SER A 229 27.68 -15.64 2.66
N LEU A 230 26.55 -16.08 2.12
CA LEU A 230 25.22 -16.03 2.74
C LEU A 230 24.63 -17.43 2.99
N GLY A 231 25.45 -18.48 2.92
CA GLY A 231 25.08 -19.86 3.25
C GLY A 231 25.65 -20.29 4.59
#